data_AF-A0A7Y9B1D6-F1
#
_entry.id   AF-A0A7Y9B1D6-F1
#
_cell.length_a   1.000
_cell.length_b   1.000
_cell.length_c   1.000
_cell.angle_alpha   90.00
_cell.angle_beta   90.00
_cell.angle_gamma   90.00
#
_symmetry.space_group_name_H-M   'P 1'
#
loop_
_entity.id
_entity.type
_entity.pdbx_description
1 polymer ?
#
loop_
_entity_poly.entity_id
_entity_poly.type
_entity_poly.pdbx_seq_one_letter_code
_entity_poly.pdbx_strand_id
1 'polypeptide(L)'
;MVEYLINPVKMGGVVKEIYDDGKMVKIYLNGRLGVIKVPRWLIRGDESPEPGFKLEFYFSYIQIVDDPYDYSSDEMNPAEEMFPSILGGKVIDINDTATTIEVMDDIGEITVPVRWIITSKKPMIGDDAEFYFSCMDVTGKNDLPTMFI
;
A
#
# COMPACT_ATOMS: atom_id res chain seq x y z
N MET A 1 -19.98 17.14 -13.25
CA MET A 1 -19.32 16.46 -12.11
C MET A 1 -17.89 16.26 -12.55
N VAL A 2 -16.89 16.71 -11.78
CA VAL A 2 -15.49 16.52 -12.18
C VAL A 2 -15.16 15.05 -11.94
N GLU A 3 -14.89 14.29 -12.99
CA GLU A 3 -14.24 12.98 -12.86
C GLU A 3 -12.87 13.22 -12.25
N TYR A 4 -12.70 12.87 -10.98
CA TYR A 4 -11.40 12.94 -10.33
C TYR A 4 -10.65 11.67 -10.70
N LEU A 5 -9.66 11.79 -11.59
CA LEU A 5 -8.81 10.66 -11.95
C LEU A 5 -7.74 10.47 -10.88
N ILE A 6 -7.76 9.34 -10.18
CA ILE A 6 -6.64 8.94 -9.32
C ILE A 6 -5.40 8.72 -10.21
N ASN A 7 -4.25 9.25 -9.75
CA ASN A 7 -2.99 9.13 -10.48
C ASN A 7 -1.94 8.47 -9.60
N PRO A 8 -1.16 7.50 -10.13
CA PRO A 8 -0.05 6.91 -9.40
C PRO A 8 1.02 7.97 -9.16
N VAL A 9 1.56 8.00 -7.95
CA VAL A 9 2.76 8.78 -7.63
C VAL A 9 3.82 7.86 -7.07
N LYS A 10 5.09 8.14 -7.40
CA LYS A 10 6.20 7.45 -6.78
C LYS A 10 6.26 7.87 -5.31
N MET A 11 6.05 6.91 -4.43
CA MET A 11 6.04 7.05 -2.99
C MET A 11 7.20 6.29 -2.38
N GLY A 12 7.63 6.71 -1.21
CA GLY A 12 8.59 5.98 -0.40
C GLY A 12 7.97 5.51 0.90
N GLY A 13 8.51 4.42 1.44
CA GLY A 13 8.17 3.92 2.76
C GLY A 13 9.39 3.39 3.51
N VAL A 14 9.21 3.11 4.79
CA VAL A 14 10.21 2.46 5.63
C VAL A 14 9.63 1.18 6.20
N VAL A 15 10.36 0.08 6.05
CA VAL A 15 10.04 -1.20 6.71
C VAL A 15 10.08 -0.96 8.21
N LYS A 16 8.92 -1.12 8.87
CA LYS A 16 8.79 -0.95 10.31
C LYS A 16 9.01 -2.27 11.05
N GLU A 17 8.44 -3.34 10.51
CA GLU A 17 8.34 -4.63 11.17
C GLU A 17 8.20 -5.72 10.12
N ILE A 18 8.78 -6.87 10.42
CA ILE A 18 8.60 -8.11 9.66
C ILE A 18 8.01 -9.11 10.64
N TYR A 19 6.93 -9.75 10.22
CA TYR A 19 6.13 -10.62 11.08
C TYR A 19 5.63 -11.83 10.29
N ASP A 20 4.89 -12.70 10.95
CA ASP A 20 4.42 -13.98 10.39
C ASP A 20 5.57 -14.80 9.81
N ASP A 21 6.58 -15.06 10.64
CA ASP A 21 7.78 -15.86 10.30
C ASP A 21 8.52 -15.37 9.03
N GLY A 22 8.56 -14.05 8.83
CA GLY A 22 9.24 -13.44 7.69
C GLY A 22 8.38 -13.27 6.43
N LYS A 23 7.12 -13.70 6.46
CA LYS A 23 6.24 -13.68 5.28
C LYS A 23 5.56 -12.34 5.05
N MET A 24 5.34 -11.56 6.10
CA MET A 24 4.63 -10.29 6.01
C MET A 24 5.51 -9.13 6.45
N VAL A 25 5.36 -8.00 5.76
CA VAL A 25 6.14 -6.79 5.95
C VAL A 25 5.22 -5.61 6.18
N LYS A 26 5.43 -4.91 7.28
CA LYS A 26 4.71 -3.69 7.64
C LYS A 26 5.56 -2.48 7.30
N ILE A 27 4.98 -1.55 6.55
CA ILE A 27 5.66 -0.41 5.96
C ILE A 27 4.95 0.86 6.40
N TYR A 28 5.72 1.85 6.85
CA TYR A 28 5.21 3.20 7.13
C TYR A 28 5.48 4.10 5.94
N LEU A 29 4.44 4.81 5.48
CA LEU A 29 4.57 5.74 4.35
C LEU A 29 5.36 6.98 4.76
N ASN A 30 6.27 7.43 3.90
CA ASN A 30 7.09 8.62 4.18
C ASN A 30 6.24 9.89 4.22
N GLY A 31 6.41 10.69 5.27
CA GLY A 31 5.82 12.02 5.41
C GLY A 31 4.30 12.05 5.63
N ARG A 32 3.63 10.89 5.64
CA ARG A 32 2.17 10.81 5.76
C ARG A 32 1.77 9.53 6.53
N LEU A 33 0.82 9.66 7.46
CA LEU A 33 0.44 8.68 8.50
C LEU A 33 -0.15 7.33 8.01
N GLY A 34 0.16 6.87 6.80
CA GLY A 34 -0.34 5.61 6.27
C GLY A 34 0.55 4.41 6.63
N VAL A 35 -0.06 3.23 6.64
CA VAL A 35 0.58 1.94 6.88
C VAL A 35 0.17 0.98 5.77
N ILE A 36 1.15 0.29 5.20
CA ILE A 36 0.92 -0.78 4.23
C ILE A 36 1.45 -2.08 4.84
N LYS A 37 0.66 -3.14 4.78
CA LYS A 37 1.08 -4.50 5.13
C LYS A 37 0.98 -5.35 3.88
N VAL A 38 2.08 -5.95 3.48
CA VAL A 38 2.17 -6.74 2.25
C VAL A 38 3.00 -7.99 2.50
N PRO A 39 2.81 -9.03 1.70
CA PRO A 39 3.69 -10.19 1.75
C PRO A 39 5.09 -9.82 1.23
N ARG A 40 6.10 -10.50 1.77
CA ARG A 40 7.51 -10.32 1.43
C ARG A 40 7.78 -10.47 -0.07
N TRP A 41 7.02 -11.31 -0.76
CA TRP A 41 7.22 -11.54 -2.20
C TRP A 41 6.97 -10.30 -3.05
N LEU A 42 6.20 -9.31 -2.57
CA LEU A 42 5.92 -8.07 -3.29
C LEU A 42 7.10 -7.08 -3.26
N ILE A 43 8.10 -7.33 -2.41
CA ILE A 43 9.33 -6.53 -2.32
C ILE A 43 10.40 -7.18 -3.19
N ARG A 44 10.86 -6.44 -4.20
CA ARG A 44 11.84 -6.86 -5.18
C ARG A 44 13.25 -6.73 -4.63
N GLY A 45 14.15 -7.56 -5.16
CA GLY A 45 15.56 -7.60 -4.79
C GLY A 45 15.95 -8.79 -3.91
N ASP A 46 17.24 -9.12 -3.97
CA ASP A 46 17.84 -10.28 -3.30
C ASP A 46 18.03 -10.07 -1.80
N GLU A 47 18.05 -8.82 -1.34
CA GLU A 47 18.18 -8.50 0.07
C GLU A 47 16.88 -8.86 0.82
N SER A 48 16.99 -9.63 1.89
CA SER A 48 15.91 -9.74 2.85
C SER A 48 15.68 -8.35 3.46
N PRO A 49 14.49 -7.75 3.32
CA PRO A 49 14.18 -6.48 3.96
C PRO A 49 14.36 -6.69 5.46
N GLU A 50 14.77 -5.62 6.14
CA GLU A 50 14.86 -5.56 7.59
C GLU A 50 14.21 -4.26 8.07
N PRO A 51 13.78 -4.16 9.34
CA PRO A 51 13.37 -2.89 9.91
C PRO A 51 14.39 -1.77 9.65
N GLY A 52 13.92 -0.63 9.12
CA GLY A 52 14.75 0.50 8.70
C GLY A 52 15.09 0.56 7.21
N PHE A 53 14.81 -0.49 6.44
CA PHE A 53 14.97 -0.47 4.98
C PHE A 53 14.01 0.54 4.34
N LYS A 54 14.50 1.29 3.37
CA LYS A 54 13.72 2.22 2.55
C LYS A 54 13.23 1.51 1.30
N LEU A 55 11.96 1.69 1.01
CA LEU A 55 11.29 1.18 -0.16
C LEU A 55 10.81 2.34 -1.02
N GLU A 56 10.78 2.13 -2.34
CA GLU A 56 10.00 2.95 -3.27
C GLU A 56 8.99 2.10 -4.03
N PHE A 57 7.83 2.69 -4.33
CA PHE A 57 6.73 2.05 -5.06
C PHE A 57 5.77 3.11 -5.60
N TYR A 58 4.91 2.73 -6.55
CA TYR A 58 3.81 3.57 -6.98
C TYR A 58 2.60 3.36 -6.09
N PHE A 59 1.96 4.47 -5.69
CA PHE A 59 0.71 4.43 -4.97
C PHE A 59 -0.12 5.68 -5.32
N SER A 60 -1.44 5.57 -5.36
CA SER A 60 -2.35 6.71 -5.55
C SER A 60 -3.18 7.02 -4.31
N TYR A 61 -4.05 8.01 -4.43
CA TYR A 61 -5.24 8.09 -3.58
C TYR A 61 -6.15 6.88 -3.82
N ILE A 62 -7.02 6.58 -2.87
CA ILE A 62 -7.97 5.47 -2.96
C ILE A 62 -9.33 6.05 -3.32
N GLN A 63 -9.98 5.49 -4.34
CA GLN A 63 -11.32 5.89 -4.75
C GLN A 63 -12.33 4.83 -4.32
N ILE A 64 -13.41 5.24 -3.67
CA ILE A 64 -14.55 4.36 -3.42
C ILE A 64 -15.39 4.30 -4.69
N VAL A 65 -15.74 3.09 -5.13
CA VAL A 65 -16.50 2.82 -6.35
C VAL A 65 -17.74 2.00 -6.05
N ASP A 66 -18.81 2.26 -6.80
CA ASP A 66 -20.06 1.49 -6.68
C ASP A 66 -20.10 0.31 -7.67
N ASP A 67 -19.33 0.38 -8.76
CA ASP A 67 -19.26 -0.64 -9.82
C ASP A 67 -17.77 -0.90 -10.14
N PRO A 68 -17.10 -1.80 -9.40
CA PRO A 68 -15.69 -2.09 -9.61
C PRO A 68 -15.48 -2.83 -10.94
N TYR A 69 -14.35 -2.53 -11.61
CA TYR A 69 -13.95 -3.29 -12.79
C TYR A 69 -13.42 -4.69 -12.42
N ASP A 70 -13.20 -5.51 -13.45
CA ASP A 70 -12.50 -6.78 -13.32
C ASP A 70 -11.00 -6.55 -13.28
N TYR A 71 -10.47 -6.37 -12.06
CA TYR A 71 -9.05 -6.11 -11.81
C TYR A 71 -8.23 -7.41 -11.86
N SER A 72 -6.94 -7.31 -12.13
CA SER A 72 -6.00 -8.43 -12.03
C SER A 72 -4.73 -8.00 -11.27
N SER A 73 -4.24 -8.89 -10.43
CA SER A 73 -2.95 -8.76 -9.75
C SER A 73 -1.75 -9.25 -10.56
N ASP A 74 -1.92 -9.73 -11.80
CA ASP A 74 -0.84 -10.36 -12.57
C ASP A 74 0.39 -9.45 -12.74
N GLU A 75 0.15 -8.13 -12.82
CA GLU A 75 1.17 -7.09 -12.92
C GLU A 75 1.90 -6.83 -11.59
N MET A 76 1.49 -7.45 -10.48
CA MET A 76 2.23 -7.48 -9.20
C MET A 76 3.35 -8.53 -9.23
N ASN A 77 4.00 -8.74 -10.38
CA ASN A 77 5.08 -9.69 -10.51
C ASN A 77 6.42 -9.06 -10.09
N PRO A 78 7.05 -9.50 -8.99
CA PRO A 78 8.32 -8.93 -8.53
C PRO A 78 9.49 -9.22 -9.49
N ALA A 79 9.34 -10.16 -10.42
CA ALA A 79 10.33 -10.45 -11.45
C ALA A 79 10.35 -9.39 -12.58
N GLU A 80 9.30 -8.58 -12.69
CA GLU A 80 9.14 -7.55 -13.71
C GLU A 80 9.49 -6.16 -13.16
N GLU A 81 9.64 -5.17 -14.05
CA GLU A 81 9.90 -3.79 -13.63
C GLU A 81 8.73 -3.23 -12.81
N MET A 82 9.03 -2.37 -11.84
CA MET A 82 8.02 -1.73 -11.01
C MET A 82 7.09 -0.87 -11.87
N PHE A 83 5.85 -1.32 -12.03
CA PHE A 83 4.83 -0.67 -12.85
C PHE A 83 3.56 -0.36 -12.03
N PRO A 84 2.98 0.85 -12.13
CA PRO A 84 1.73 1.18 -11.47
C PRO A 84 0.56 0.44 -12.12
N SER A 85 -0.11 -0.41 -11.35
CA SER A 85 -1.29 -1.16 -11.80
C SER A 85 -2.50 -0.80 -10.97
N ILE A 86 -3.66 -0.75 -11.60
CA ILE A 86 -4.92 -0.52 -10.89
C ILE A 86 -5.36 -1.82 -10.21
N LEU A 87 -5.59 -1.75 -8.90
CA LEU A 87 -6.04 -2.87 -8.10
C LEU A 87 -7.37 -2.54 -7.42
N GLY A 88 -8.15 -3.60 -7.19
CA GLY A 88 -9.34 -3.56 -6.36
C GLY A 88 -9.03 -3.84 -4.89
N GLY A 89 -9.92 -3.39 -4.03
CA GLY A 89 -9.91 -3.75 -2.61
C GLY A 89 -11.25 -3.51 -1.95
N LYS A 90 -11.37 -3.93 -0.70
CA LYS A 90 -12.58 -3.75 0.13
C LYS A 90 -12.26 -2.98 1.39
N VAL A 91 -13.12 -2.04 1.75
CA VAL A 91 -13.00 -1.35 3.04
C VAL A 91 -13.31 -2.34 4.16
N ILE A 92 -12.34 -2.61 5.03
CA ILE A 92 -12.50 -3.54 6.16
C ILE A 92 -12.57 -2.84 7.53
N ASP A 93 -12.06 -1.61 7.63
CA ASP A 93 -12.13 -0.82 8.86
C ASP A 93 -12.20 0.69 8.55
N ILE A 94 -12.95 1.41 9.39
CA ILE A 94 -13.07 2.87 9.34
C ILE A 94 -13.10 3.41 10.76
N ASN A 95 -12.24 4.40 11.03
CA ASN A 95 -12.31 5.22 12.23
C ASN A 95 -12.25 6.71 11.86
N ASP A 96 -12.29 7.59 12.88
CA ASP A 96 -12.34 9.04 12.70
C ASP A 96 -11.13 9.61 11.94
N THR A 97 -10.03 8.87 11.85
CA THR A 97 -8.75 9.35 11.30
C THR A 97 -8.27 8.56 10.10
N ALA A 98 -8.64 7.30 9.96
CA ALA A 98 -8.13 6.40 8.95
C ALA A 98 -9.18 5.41 8.42
N THR A 99 -8.90 4.92 7.22
CA THR A 99 -9.64 3.87 6.54
C THR A 99 -8.65 2.77 6.16
N THR A 100 -9.03 1.51 6.39
CA THR A 100 -8.23 0.34 6.01
C THR A 100 -8.92 -0.40 4.87
N ILE A 101 -8.17 -0.65 3.81
CA ILE A 101 -8.56 -1.42 2.64
C ILE A 101 -7.82 -2.75 2.67
N GLU A 102 -8.55 -3.86 2.54
CA GLU A 102 -7.99 -5.16 2.16
C GLU A 102 -7.83 -5.16 0.64
N VAL A 103 -6.60 -5.37 0.16
CA VAL A 103 -6.28 -5.45 -1.25
C VAL A 103 -6.70 -6.83 -1.77
N MET A 104 -7.21 -6.90 -2.99
CA MET A 104 -7.58 -8.16 -3.64
C MET A 104 -6.43 -9.20 -3.64
N ASP A 105 -6.79 -10.46 -3.87
CA ASP A 105 -5.85 -11.59 -4.05
C ASP A 105 -4.82 -11.73 -2.91
N ASP A 106 -5.23 -11.43 -1.68
CA ASP A 106 -4.42 -11.50 -0.47
C ASP A 106 -3.10 -10.69 -0.56
N ILE A 107 -3.07 -9.64 -1.39
CA ILE A 107 -1.90 -8.75 -1.55
C ILE A 107 -1.63 -7.96 -0.26
N GLY A 108 -2.63 -7.79 0.60
CA GLY A 108 -2.44 -7.30 1.95
C GLY A 108 -3.42 -6.20 2.35
N GLU A 109 -2.96 -5.26 3.18
CA GLU A 109 -3.79 -4.20 3.75
C GLU A 109 -3.15 -2.83 3.61
N ILE A 110 -3.97 -1.82 3.30
CA ILE A 110 -3.57 -0.43 3.20
C ILE A 110 -4.43 0.41 4.14
N THR A 111 -3.81 0.95 5.20
CA THR A 111 -4.44 1.91 6.10
C THR A 111 -3.96 3.31 5.76
N VAL A 112 -4.88 4.21 5.36
CA VAL A 112 -4.57 5.59 5.01
C VAL A 112 -5.45 6.58 5.77
N PRO A 113 -5.02 7.83 5.97
CA PRO A 113 -5.87 8.85 6.56
C PRO A 113 -7.14 9.08 5.72
N VAL A 114 -8.28 9.38 6.35
CA VAL A 114 -9.57 9.60 5.66
C VAL A 114 -9.48 10.58 4.49
N ARG A 115 -8.62 11.61 4.57
CA ARG A 115 -8.38 12.58 3.48
C ARG A 115 -7.75 11.99 2.20
N TRP A 116 -7.35 10.72 2.22
CA TRP A 116 -6.84 10.00 1.06
C TRP A 116 -7.92 9.21 0.32
N ILE A 117 -9.12 9.14 0.90
CA ILE A 117 -10.27 8.48 0.32
C ILE A 117 -11.03 9.51 -0.52
N ILE A 118 -11.12 9.26 -1.82
CA ILE A 118 -11.91 10.01 -2.79
C ILE A 118 -13.25 9.31 -2.95
N THR A 119 -14.34 10.01 -2.71
CA THR A 119 -15.67 9.42 -2.76
C THR A 119 -16.75 10.48 -2.93
N SER A 120 -17.86 10.09 -3.55
CA SER A 120 -19.09 10.88 -3.65
C SER A 120 -20.10 10.56 -2.53
N LYS A 121 -19.86 9.47 -1.78
CA LYS A 121 -20.72 8.97 -0.70
C LYS A 121 -19.95 8.86 0.62
N LYS A 122 -20.67 8.63 1.71
CA LYS A 122 -20.02 8.31 2.99
C LYS A 122 -19.42 6.89 2.90
N PRO A 123 -18.10 6.70 3.09
CA PRO A 123 -17.49 5.36 3.09
C PRO A 123 -18.07 4.49 4.19
N MET A 124 -18.23 3.21 3.89
CA MET A 124 -18.70 2.17 4.81
C MET A 124 -17.85 0.91 4.69
N ILE A 125 -17.80 0.10 5.75
CA ILE A 125 -17.21 -1.24 5.70
C ILE A 125 -17.94 -2.06 4.64
N GLY A 126 -17.18 -2.73 3.78
CA GLY A 126 -17.67 -3.50 2.63
C GLY A 126 -17.74 -2.72 1.33
N ASP A 127 -17.55 -1.39 1.33
CA ASP A 127 -17.45 -0.62 0.09
C ASP A 127 -16.26 -1.10 -0.75
N ASP A 128 -16.46 -1.17 -2.06
CA ASP A 128 -15.41 -1.44 -3.03
C ASP A 128 -14.54 -0.21 -3.25
N ALA A 129 -13.25 -0.45 -3.45
CA ALA A 129 -12.24 0.58 -3.63
C ALA A 129 -11.32 0.24 -4.81
N GLU A 130 -10.83 1.27 -5.48
CA GLU A 130 -9.80 1.17 -6.50
C GLU A 130 -8.64 2.13 -6.21
N PHE A 131 -7.43 1.70 -6.56
CA PHE A 131 -6.22 2.50 -6.41
C PHE A 131 -5.11 1.94 -7.30
N TYR A 132 -4.16 2.80 -7.67
CA TYR A 132 -2.90 2.33 -8.25
C TYR A 132 -1.95 1.85 -7.15
N PHE A 133 -1.32 0.72 -7.40
CA PHE A 133 -0.27 0.16 -6.57
C PHE A 133 0.78 -0.53 -7.44
N SER A 134 1.94 -0.86 -6.88
CA SER A 134 2.98 -1.62 -7.57
C SER A 134 3.73 -2.53 -6.60
N CYS A 135 4.55 -3.43 -7.16
CA CYS A 135 5.67 -4.00 -6.43
C CYS A 135 6.60 -2.91 -5.88
N MET A 136 7.49 -3.29 -4.97
CA MET A 136 8.35 -2.34 -4.25
C MET A 136 9.81 -2.63 -4.49
N ASP A 137 10.61 -1.59 -4.72
CA ASP A 137 12.06 -1.71 -4.82
C ASP A 137 12.74 -1.22 -3.53
N VAL A 138 13.77 -1.95 -3.08
CA VAL A 138 14.64 -1.51 -1.98
C VAL A 138 15.58 -0.42 -2.49
N THR A 139 15.55 0.76 -1.85
CA THR A 139 16.37 1.92 -2.24
C THR A 139 17.49 2.26 -1.26
N GLY A 140 17.58 1.54 -0.13
CA GLY A 140 18.68 1.64 0.83
C GLY A 140 18.28 1.25 2.26
N LYS A 141 19.23 1.36 3.20
CA LYS A 141 19.04 1.07 4.63
C LYS A 141 19.27 2.33 5.46
N ASN A 142 18.34 2.69 6.35
CA ASN A 142 18.64 3.61 7.45
C ASN A 142 19.20 2.78 8.61
N ASP A 143 20.37 3.15 9.11
CA ASP A 143 20.78 2.72 10.44
C ASP A 143 19.80 3.35 11.44
N LEU A 144 18.95 2.53 12.07
CA LEU A 144 18.13 2.98 13.19
C LEU A 144 19.09 3.42 14.31
N PRO A 145 18.90 4.58 14.95
CA PRO A 145 19.80 5.02 16.01
C PRO A 145 19.81 3.98 17.12
N THR A 146 20.96 3.35 17.33
CA THR A 146 21.23 2.52 18.49
C THR A 146 21.00 3.40 19.72
N MET A 147 20.00 3.08 20.54
CA MET A 147 19.86 3.73 21.84
C MET A 147 21.16 3.44 22.60
N PHE A 148 21.98 4.47 22.81
CA PHE A 148 23.12 4.38 23.71
C PHE A 148 22.55 4.14 25.12
N ILE A 149 22.84 2.95 25.65
CA ILE A 149 22.56 2.58 27.05
C ILE A 149 23.62 3.24 27.94
#